data_AF-A0A7K3RS64-F1
#
_entry.id   AF-A0A7K3RS64-F1
#
_cell.length_a   1.000
_cell.length_b   1.000
_cell.length_c   1.000
_cell.angle_alpha   90.00
_cell.angle_beta   90.00
_cell.angle_gamma   90.00
#
_symmetry.space_group_name_H-M   'P 1'
#
loop_
_entity.id
_entity.type
_entity.pdbx_description
1 polymer ?
#
loop_
_entity_poly.entity_id
_entity_poly.type
_entity_poly.pdbx_seq_one_letter_code
_entity_poly.pdbx_strand_id
1 'polypeptide(L)'
;ATVVSVGGSAPRGPGAALAVDSEGTAIGSVSGGCVEGAVYELCAEALATGESMRESFGYSDEDAFAVGLTCGGVLDIMVTPVRSGSPEREVLRAALSAAVS
;
A
#
# COMPACT_ATOMS: atom_id res chain seq x y z
N ALA A 1 0.34 -3.72 -1.39
CA ALA A 1 0.58 -2.27 -1.47
C ALA A 1 1.94 -1.93 -0.89
N THR A 2 2.71 -1.06 -1.55
CA THR A 2 4.03 -0.62 -1.12
C THR A 2 4.16 0.88 -1.34
N VAL A 3 4.70 1.60 -0.35
CA VAL A 3 5.09 3.01 -0.50
C VAL A 3 6.28 3.07 -1.46
N VAL A 4 6.12 3.79 -2.58
CA VAL A 4 7.15 3.92 -3.61
C VAL A 4 7.81 5.29 -3.62
N SER A 5 7.12 6.32 -3.13
CA SER A 5 7.69 7.64 -2.91
C SER A 5 6.98 8.37 -1.77
N VAL A 6 7.72 9.31 -1.16
CA VAL A 6 7.23 10.19 -0.10
C VAL A 6 7.59 11.62 -0.48
N GLY A 7 6.62 12.53 -0.45
CA GLY A 7 6.80 13.96 -0.50
C GLY A 7 6.56 14.57 0.88
N GLY A 8 7.51 15.36 1.40
CA GLY A 8 7.37 15.95 2.74
C GLY A 8 7.53 14.93 3.87
N SER A 9 6.81 15.13 4.97
CA SER A 9 6.89 14.28 6.16
C SER A 9 5.91 13.12 6.07
N ALA A 10 6.38 11.89 6.28
CA ALA A 10 5.51 10.73 6.46
C ALA A 10 6.03 9.82 7.58
N PRO A 11 5.11 9.17 8.33
CA PRO A 11 5.46 8.25 9.41
C PRO A 11 6.19 6.98 8.94
N ARG A 12 6.03 6.59 7.67
CA ARG A 12 6.74 5.46 7.05
C ARG A 12 7.31 5.88 5.69
N GLY A 13 8.52 5.40 5.40
CA GLY A 13 9.23 5.69 4.17
C GLY A 13 8.96 4.69 3.05
N PRO A 14 9.61 4.88 1.88
CA PRO A 14 9.56 3.93 0.78
C PRO A 14 9.93 2.52 1.22
N GLY A 15 9.22 1.53 0.68
CA GLY A 15 9.34 0.12 1.05
C GLY A 15 8.39 -0.32 2.18
N ALA A 16 7.79 0.60 2.93
CA ALA A 16 6.70 0.25 3.84
C ALA A 16 5.54 -0.39 3.07
N ALA A 17 5.00 -1.48 3.58
CA ALA A 17 4.07 -2.32 2.82
C ALA A 17 2.90 -2.82 3.66
N LEU A 18 1.78 -3.01 2.97
CA LEU A 18 0.57 -3.68 3.44
C LEU A 18 0.24 -4.80 2.45
N ALA A 19 0.10 -6.02 2.95
CA ALA A 19 -0.38 -7.17 2.20
C ALA A 19 -1.83 -7.45 2.59
N VAL A 20 -2.67 -7.72 1.60
CA VAL A 20 -4.07 -8.12 1.77
C VAL A 20 -4.30 -9.39 0.98
N ASP A 21 -4.94 -10.38 1.58
CA ASP A 21 -5.35 -11.62 0.89
C ASP A 21 -6.84 -11.61 0.52
N SER A 22 -7.27 -12.63 -0.22
CA SER A 22 -8.66 -12.78 -0.66
C SER A 22 -9.65 -13.07 0.46
N GLU A 23 -9.17 -13.42 1.65
CA GLU A 23 -10.02 -13.63 2.84
C GLU A 23 -10.17 -12.34 3.67
N GLY A 24 -9.52 -11.25 3.23
CA GLY A 24 -9.55 -9.94 3.90
C GLY A 24 -8.51 -9.80 5.00
N THR A 25 -7.58 -10.75 5.14
CA THR A 25 -6.49 -10.63 6.11
C THR A 25 -5.52 -9.55 5.66
N ALA A 26 -5.26 -8.57 6.52
CA ALA A 26 -4.30 -7.50 6.26
C ALA A 26 -3.07 -7.62 7.19
N ILE A 27 -1.87 -7.56 6.61
CA ILE A 27 -0.59 -7.66 7.36
C ILE A 27 0.34 -6.52 6.92
N GLY A 28 0.93 -5.83 7.89
CA GLY A 28 1.82 -4.69 7.65
C GLY A 28 1.10 -3.35 7.77
N SER A 29 1.76 -2.28 7.33
CA SER A 29 1.23 -0.91 7.37
C SER A 29 2.06 0.00 6.49
N VAL A 30 1.38 0.94 5.82
CA VAL A 30 1.98 1.94 4.92
C VAL A 30 2.05 3.33 5.53
N SER A 31 1.24 3.65 6.54
CA SER A 31 1.31 4.96 7.24
C SER A 31 1.28 4.85 8.77
N GLY A 32 0.56 3.89 9.33
CA GLY A 32 0.34 3.75 10.77
C GLY A 32 -1.04 4.23 11.23
N GLY A 33 -1.98 4.53 10.32
CA GLY A 33 -3.40 4.63 10.64
C GLY A 33 -4.26 5.49 9.70
N CYS A 34 -3.69 6.51 9.04
CA CYS A 34 -4.50 7.52 8.35
C CYS A 34 -5.09 7.04 7.02
N VAL A 35 -4.37 6.22 6.26
CA VAL A 35 -4.74 5.84 4.87
C VAL A 35 -4.98 4.34 4.71
N GLU A 36 -4.84 3.56 5.79
CA GLU A 36 -4.90 2.10 5.79
C GLU A 36 -6.20 1.56 5.19
N GLY A 37 -7.35 2.16 5.52
CA GLY A 37 -8.65 1.74 4.98
C GLY A 37 -8.73 1.92 3.46
N ALA A 38 -8.32 3.09 2.95
CA ALA A 38 -8.32 3.35 1.51
C ALA A 38 -7.35 2.42 0.75
N VAL A 39 -6.16 2.19 1.32
CA VAL A 39 -5.16 1.30 0.73
C VAL A 39 -5.60 -0.16 0.76
N TYR A 40 -6.37 -0.56 1.79
CA TYR A 40 -7.00 -1.89 1.85
C TYR A 40 -8.00 -2.07 0.72
N GLU A 41 -8.91 -1.10 0.51
CA GLU A 41 -9.88 -1.15 -0.58
C GLU A 41 -9.19 -1.20 -1.95
N LEU A 42 -8.13 -0.41 -2.14
CA LEU A 42 -7.32 -0.45 -3.37
C LEU A 42 -6.67 -1.83 -3.59
N CYS A 43 -6.25 -2.50 -2.51
CA CYS A 43 -5.75 -3.88 -2.61
C CYS A 43 -6.86 -4.87 -2.98
N ALA A 44 -8.05 -4.74 -2.38
CA ALA A 44 -9.19 -5.57 -2.70
C ALA A 44 -9.61 -5.41 -4.18
N GLU A 45 -9.60 -4.18 -4.69
CA GLU A 45 -9.86 -3.88 -6.09
C GLU A 45 -8.80 -4.50 -7.01
N ALA A 46 -7.50 -4.31 -6.70
CA ALA A 46 -6.41 -4.91 -7.46
C ALA A 46 -6.47 -6.45 -7.46
N LEU A 47 -6.91 -7.08 -6.37
CA LEU A 47 -7.14 -8.53 -6.33
C LEU A 47 -8.28 -8.93 -7.26
N ALA A 48 -9.38 -8.18 -7.27
CA ALA A 48 -10.55 -8.45 -8.10
C ALA A 48 -10.26 -8.27 -9.60
N THR A 49 -9.59 -7.18 -9.98
CA THR A 49 -9.26 -6.87 -11.39
C THR A 49 -8.03 -7.65 -11.87
N GLY A 50 -7.06 -7.86 -10.98
CA GLY A 50 -5.71 -8.31 -11.32
C GLY A 50 -4.81 -7.24 -11.91
N GLU A 51 -5.23 -5.99 -11.86
CA GLU A 51 -4.46 -4.88 -12.41
C GLU A 51 -3.64 -4.22 -11.31
N SER A 52 -2.44 -3.76 -11.68
CA SER A 52 -1.64 -2.95 -10.77
C SER A 52 -2.20 -1.53 -10.72
N MET A 53 -2.25 -0.96 -9.53
CA MET A 53 -2.83 0.36 -9.29
C MET A 53 -1.81 1.24 -8.58
N ARG A 54 -1.81 2.53 -8.89
CA ARG A 54 -0.99 3.53 -8.20
C ARG A 54 -1.88 4.65 -7.72
N GLU A 55 -1.76 5.01 -6.46
CA GLU A 55 -2.52 6.10 -5.86
C GLU A 55 -1.64 6.96 -4.96
N SER A 56 -1.91 8.27 -4.96
CA SER A 56 -1.20 9.27 -4.18
C SER A 56 -2.12 9.76 -3.05
N PHE A 57 -1.70 9.57 -1.80
CA PHE A 57 -2.42 10.00 -0.61
C PHE A 57 -1.70 11.17 0.02
N GLY A 58 -2.36 12.32 0.14
CA GLY A 58 -1.74 13.54 0.67
C GLY A 58 -2.72 14.45 1.36
N TYR A 59 -2.19 15.45 2.05
CA TYR A 59 -2.97 16.58 2.56
C TYR A 59 -2.87 17.73 1.54
N SER A 60 -3.96 18.04 0.83
CA SER A 60 -4.09 19.28 0.06
C SER A 60 -4.96 20.27 0.86
N ASP A 61 -4.51 21.52 1.00
CA ASP A 61 -5.30 22.58 1.64
C ASP A 61 -6.62 22.88 0.87
N GLU A 62 -6.74 22.39 -0.37
CA GLU A 62 -7.93 22.57 -1.22
C GLU A 62 -8.97 21.43 -1.10
N ASP A 63 -8.61 20.25 -0.56
CA ASP A 63 -9.53 19.11 -0.38
C ASP A 63 -9.62 18.70 1.10
N ALA A 64 -10.33 19.49 1.91
CA ALA A 64 -10.63 19.17 3.31
C ALA A 64 -11.45 17.88 3.54
N PHE A 65 -11.73 17.10 2.47
CA PHE A 65 -12.50 15.86 2.48
C PHE A 65 -11.72 14.63 1.97
N ALA A 66 -10.47 14.78 1.50
CA ALA A 66 -9.65 13.65 1.09
C ALA A 66 -9.07 12.93 2.33
N VAL A 67 -8.95 11.60 2.28
CA VAL A 67 -8.26 10.80 3.30
C VAL A 67 -6.78 11.18 3.27
N GLY A 68 -6.39 12.15 4.09
CA GLY A 68 -5.07 12.77 4.08
C GLY A 68 -4.21 12.40 5.28
N LEU A 69 -2.90 12.52 5.11
CA LEU A 69 -1.94 12.38 6.20
C LEU A 69 -1.93 13.64 7.07
N THR A 70 -2.22 13.51 8.36
CA THR A 70 -2.19 14.66 9.29
C THR A 70 -0.78 15.23 9.51
N CYS A 71 0.26 14.57 9.00
CA CYS A 71 1.65 15.02 9.06
C CYS A 71 2.05 15.99 7.92
N GLY A 72 1.14 16.31 6.99
CA GLY A 72 1.36 17.29 5.93
C GLY A 72 2.26 16.81 4.79
N GLY A 73 2.41 15.49 4.61
CA GLY A 73 3.11 14.89 3.48
C GLY A 73 2.20 14.21 2.47
N VAL A 74 2.82 13.62 1.46
CA VAL A 74 2.19 12.82 0.40
C VAL A 74 2.89 11.48 0.32
N LEU A 75 2.11 10.40 0.24
CA LEU A 75 2.57 9.03 -0.01
C LEU A 75 2.09 8.59 -1.38
N ASP A 76 3.02 8.13 -2.21
CA ASP A 76 2.65 7.36 -3.39
C ASP A 76 2.72 5.87 -3.08
N ILE A 77 1.64 5.17 -3.38
CA ILE A 77 1.49 3.75 -3.12
C ILE A 77 1.29 3.01 -4.42
N MET A 78 2.08 1.95 -4.61
CA MET A 78 1.91 0.98 -5.69
C MET A 78 1.26 -0.28 -5.13
N VAL A 79 0.17 -0.71 -5.76
CA VAL A 79 -0.50 -1.97 -5.49
C VAL A 79 -0.25 -2.91 -6.65
N THR A 80 0.36 -4.05 -6.36
CA THR A 80 0.64 -5.10 -7.33
C THR A 80 -0.03 -6.38 -6.86
N PRO A 81 -1.07 -6.86 -7.56
CA PRO A 81 -1.71 -8.12 -7.20
C PRO A 81 -0.80 -9.30 -7.56
N VAL A 82 -0.64 -10.25 -6.64
CA VAL A 82 0.16 -11.46 -6.87
C VAL A 82 -0.77 -12.64 -7.12
N ARG A 83 -0.79 -13.12 -8.36
CA ARG A 83 -1.62 -14.25 -8.78
C ARG A 83 -0.88 -15.57 -8.61
N SER A 84 -1.65 -16.65 -8.51
CA SER A 84 -1.12 -17.97 -8.21
C SER A 84 -0.07 -18.47 -9.22
N GLY A 85 -0.15 -18.04 -10.48
CA GLY A 85 0.80 -18.36 -11.54
C GLY A 85 1.72 -17.22 -11.97
N SER A 86 1.79 -16.11 -11.23
CA SER A 86 2.64 -14.99 -11.60
C SER A 86 4.10 -15.26 -11.20
N PRO A 87 5.10 -14.97 -12.06
CA PRO A 87 6.51 -15.25 -11.77
C PRO A 87 7.03 -14.44 -10.57
N GLU A 88 6.41 -13.30 -10.26
CA GLU A 88 6.72 -12.46 -9.10
C GLU A 88 6.39 -13.16 -7.78
N ARG A 89 5.53 -14.19 -7.79
CA ARG A 89 5.12 -14.92 -6.59
C ARG A 89 6.29 -15.60 -5.88
N GLU A 90 7.25 -16.15 -6.62
CA GLU A 90 8.43 -16.79 -6.03
C GLU A 90 9.34 -15.75 -5.36
N VAL A 91 9.55 -14.61 -6.04
CA VAL A 91 10.33 -13.49 -5.51
C VAL A 91 9.67 -12.92 -4.25
N LEU A 92 8.36 -12.69 -4.28
CA LEU A 92 7.65 -12.17 -3.12
C LEU A 92 7.65 -13.16 -1.96
N ARG A 93 7.46 -14.46 -2.23
CA ARG A 93 7.56 -15.51 -1.20
C ARG A 93 8.94 -15.51 -0.54
N ALA A 94 10.01 -15.45 -1.33
CA ALA A 94 11.37 -15.42 -0.81
C ALA A 94 11.63 -14.16 0.03
N ALA A 95 11.22 -12.99 -0.46
CA ALA A 95 11.36 -11.71 0.26
C ALA A 95 10.56 -11.70 1.57
N LEU A 96 9.32 -12.17 1.57
CA LEU A 96 8.49 -12.31 2.76
C LEU A 96 9.14 -13.25 3.77
N SER A 97 9.57 -14.44 3.34
CA SER A 97 10.24 -15.41 4.22
C SER A 97 11.47 -14.81 4.90
N ALA A 98 12.28 -14.03 4.18
CA ALA A 98 13.46 -13.37 4.73
C ALA A 98 13.11 -12.26 5.73
N ALA A 99 11.96 -11.59 5.59
CA ALA A 99 11.55 -10.48 6.45
C ALA A 99 10.93 -10.90 7.79
N VAL A 100 10.49 -12.16 7.92
CA VAL A 100 9.95 -12.74 9.18
C VAL A 100 10.96 -13.60 9.94
N SER A 101 12.19 -13.69 9.43
CA SER A 101 13.33 -14.41 10.04
C SER A 101 14.20 -13.46 10.86
#